data_AF-A0A2I0SZ97-F1
#
_entry.id   AF-A0A2I0SZ97-F1
#
_cell.length_a   1.000
_cell.length_b   1.000
_cell.length_c   1.000
_cell.angle_alpha   90.00
_cell.angle_beta   90.00
_cell.angle_gamma   90.00
#
_symmetry.space_group_name_H-M   'P 1'
#
loop_
_entity.id
_entity.type
_entity.pdbx_description
1 polymer ?
#
loop_
_entity_poly.entity_id
_entity_poly.type
_entity_poly.pdbx_seq_one_letter_code
_entity_poly.pdbx_strand_id
1 'polypeptide(L)'
;MHPFLAARGPAFQRGYKQSTINNVDIYPMMCHILGLTPQPHNGTFSNTKCLLADQWCINLPEAIGIVIGALMILTTFTCVIIISKNRVTPPRPFARLQLQYDDDDPLIG
;
A
#
# COMPACT_ATOMS: atom_id res chain seq x y z
N MET A 1 26.02 -0.19 -32.22
CA MET A 1 27.13 -0.10 -31.24
C MET A 1 26.58 0.55 -29.99
N HIS A 2 26.91 0.05 -28.80
CA HIS A 2 26.38 0.57 -27.53
C HIS A 2 27.52 1.12 -26.68
N PRO A 3 27.58 2.45 -26.42
CA PRO A 3 28.51 3.01 -25.46
C PRO A 3 28.07 2.71 -24.03
N PHE A 4 28.88 3.08 -23.05
CA PHE A 4 28.52 3.03 -21.63
C PHE A 4 28.44 4.45 -21.05
N LEU A 5 27.65 4.62 -19.99
CA LEU A 5 27.57 5.85 -19.20
C LEU A 5 27.98 5.56 -17.76
N ALA A 6 28.86 6.41 -17.23
CA ALA A 6 29.21 6.41 -15.82
C ALA A 6 29.06 7.84 -15.29
N ALA A 7 28.41 7.98 -14.14
CA ALA A 7 28.17 9.27 -13.51
C ALA A 7 28.45 9.19 -12.01
N ARG A 8 28.96 10.29 -11.44
CA ARG A 8 29.24 10.43 -10.01
C ARG A 8 28.93 11.85 -9.58
N GLY A 9 28.22 12.01 -8.49
CA GLY A 9 27.89 13.30 -7.92
C GLY A 9 26.79 13.20 -6.87
N PRO A 10 26.42 14.32 -6.24
CA PRO A 10 25.35 14.36 -5.24
C PRO A 10 23.97 14.03 -5.83
N ALA A 11 23.76 14.32 -7.12
CA ALA A 11 22.50 14.04 -7.80
C ALA A 11 22.32 12.56 -8.18
N PHE A 12 23.36 11.73 -8.12
CA PHE A 12 23.32 10.33 -8.54
C PHE A 12 23.34 9.38 -7.36
N GLN A 13 22.66 8.23 -7.50
CA GLN A 13 22.71 7.16 -6.51
C GLN A 13 24.13 6.56 -6.42
N ARG A 14 24.53 6.17 -5.21
CA ARG A 14 25.86 5.57 -4.98
C ARG A 14 25.81 4.07 -5.26
N GLY A 15 26.72 3.58 -6.09
CA GLY A 15 26.88 2.14 -6.36
C GLY A 15 25.74 1.51 -7.15
N TYR A 16 24.79 2.29 -7.64
CA TYR A 16 23.70 1.81 -8.47
C TYR A 16 24.19 1.44 -9.87
N LYS A 17 23.70 0.31 -10.40
CA LYS A 17 23.99 -0.16 -11.75
C LYS A 17 22.69 -0.36 -12.51
N GLN A 18 22.55 0.32 -13.63
CA GLN A 18 21.42 0.14 -14.54
C GLN A 18 21.84 -0.70 -15.74
N SER A 19 20.92 -1.52 -16.26
CA SER A 19 21.19 -2.40 -17.40
C SER A 19 21.33 -1.65 -18.72
N THR A 20 20.40 -0.73 -19.00
CA THR A 20 20.37 0.02 -20.27
C THR A 20 19.59 1.32 -20.11
N ILE A 21 19.99 2.32 -20.88
CA ILE A 21 19.26 3.58 -21.13
C ILE A 21 19.49 3.98 -22.60
N ASN A 22 18.62 4.81 -23.15
CA ASN A 22 18.88 5.37 -24.47
C ASN A 22 19.73 6.64 -24.35
N ASN A 23 20.61 6.89 -25.31
CA ASN A 23 21.44 8.10 -25.32
C ASN A 23 20.61 9.39 -25.33
N VAL A 24 19.42 9.34 -25.93
CA VAL A 24 18.46 10.47 -25.94
C VAL A 24 17.87 10.79 -24.56
N ASP A 25 17.92 9.85 -23.62
CA ASP A 25 17.40 10.02 -22.25
C ASP A 25 18.35 10.84 -21.36
N ILE A 26 19.60 11.05 -21.81
CA ILE A 26 20.61 11.83 -21.09
C ILE A 26 20.25 13.33 -21.11
N TYR A 27 19.70 13.85 -22.21
CA TYR A 27 19.30 15.26 -22.29
C TYR A 27 18.29 15.68 -21.20
N PRO A 28 17.10 15.04 -21.07
CA PRO A 28 16.17 15.40 -20.01
C PRO A 28 16.74 15.15 -18.61
N MET A 29 17.61 14.15 -18.45
CA MET A 29 18.31 13.90 -17.18
C MET A 29 19.22 15.08 -16.79
N MET A 30 20.02 15.59 -17.72
CA MET A 30 20.88 16.75 -17.47
C MET A 30 20.06 18.01 -17.18
N CYS A 31 18.98 18.24 -17.93
CA CYS A 31 18.05 19.33 -17.66
C CYS A 31 17.51 19.28 -16.24
N HIS A 32 17.06 18.11 -15.78
CA HIS A 32 16.58 17.92 -14.41
C HIS A 32 17.65 18.23 -13.36
N ILE A 33 18.86 17.70 -13.52
CA ILE A 33 19.97 17.94 -12.57
C ILE A 33 20.34 19.43 -12.47
N LEU A 34 20.26 20.15 -13.58
CA LEU A 34 20.59 21.58 -13.66
C LEU A 34 19.40 22.50 -13.34
N GLY A 35 18.20 21.95 -13.07
CA GLY A 35 16.99 22.73 -12.83
C GLY A 35 16.50 23.50 -14.06
N LEU A 36 16.75 22.97 -15.26
CA LEU A 36 16.35 23.56 -16.54
C LEU A 36 15.05 22.95 -17.06
N THR A 37 14.20 23.76 -17.67
CA THR A 37 13.03 23.27 -18.42
C THR A 37 13.49 22.66 -19.75
N PRO A 38 13.25 21.36 -19.99
CA PRO A 38 13.64 20.71 -21.25
C PRO A 38 12.81 21.23 -22.43
N GLN A 39 13.46 21.41 -23.59
CA GLN A 39 12.78 21.69 -24.87
C GLN A 39 12.24 20.39 -25.49
N PRO A 40 11.37 20.45 -26.53
CA PRO A 40 10.86 19.24 -27.18
C PRO A 40 11.99 18.27 -27.59
N HIS A 41 11.92 17.04 -27.08
CA HIS A 41 12.95 16.01 -27.25
C HIS A 41 12.33 14.61 -27.35
N ASN A 42 13.10 13.63 -27.81
CA ASN A 42 12.67 12.23 -27.89
C ASN A 42 13.11 11.36 -26.71
N GLY A 43 13.82 11.93 -25.73
CA GLY A 43 14.21 11.23 -24.51
C GLY A 43 13.04 10.99 -23.55
N THR A 44 13.13 9.90 -22.79
CA THR A 44 12.17 9.53 -21.74
C THR A 44 12.83 9.63 -20.37
N PHE A 45 12.51 10.69 -19.60
CA PHE A 45 13.11 10.93 -18.28
C PHE A 45 12.90 9.78 -17.28
N SER A 46 11.76 9.08 -17.36
CA SER A 46 11.48 7.94 -16.49
C SER A 46 12.53 6.82 -16.57
N ASN A 47 13.23 6.68 -17.71
CA ASN A 47 14.28 5.67 -17.87
C ASN A 47 15.52 5.97 -17.02
N THR A 48 15.78 7.23 -16.70
CA THR A 48 16.96 7.65 -15.94
C THR A 48 16.66 7.92 -14.46
N LYS A 49 15.38 7.98 -14.05
CA LYS A 49 14.99 8.23 -12.65
C LYS A 49 15.73 7.37 -11.62
N CYS A 50 15.90 6.08 -11.89
CA CYS A 50 16.59 5.18 -10.98
C CYS A 50 18.10 5.48 -10.80
N LEU A 51 18.71 6.28 -11.69
CA LEU A 51 20.08 6.75 -11.54
C LEU A 51 20.19 7.91 -10.54
N LEU A 52 19.10 8.66 -10.31
CA LEU A 52 19.10 9.89 -9.52
C LEU A 52 18.74 9.64 -8.06
N ALA A 53 19.34 10.41 -7.16
CA ALA A 53 19.15 10.29 -5.72
C ALA A 53 17.86 10.94 -5.21
N ASP A 54 17.31 11.91 -5.93
CA ASP A 54 16.07 12.62 -5.59
C ASP A 54 14.81 11.97 -6.18
N GLN A 55 14.96 10.90 -6.96
CA GLN A 55 13.87 10.24 -7.66
C GLN A 55 13.56 8.88 -7.06
N TRP A 56 12.27 8.53 -7.06
CA TRP A 56 11.79 7.24 -6.59
C TRP A 56 11.95 6.19 -7.69
N CYS A 57 12.67 5.12 -7.37
CA CYS A 57 12.82 3.96 -8.24
C CYS A 57 12.05 2.79 -7.63
N ILE A 58 10.82 2.56 -8.10
CA ILE A 58 10.04 1.40 -7.68
C ILE A 58 10.28 0.30 -8.70
N ASN A 59 10.82 -0.82 -8.24
CA ASN A 59 10.96 -2.00 -9.10
C ASN A 59 9.58 -2.68 -9.23
N LEU A 60 9.30 -3.25 -10.40
CA LEU A 60 8.07 -4.01 -10.63
C LEU A 60 7.74 -5.05 -9.53
N PRO A 61 8.70 -5.90 -9.08
CA PRO A 61 8.43 -6.83 -7.97
C PRO A 61 8.11 -6.14 -6.64
N GLU A 62 8.70 -4.97 -6.39
CA GLU A 62 8.45 -4.19 -5.17
C GLU A 62 7.04 -3.60 -5.18
N ALA A 63 6.62 -3.03 -6.33
CA ALA A 63 5.25 -2.55 -6.51
C ALA A 63 4.22 -3.67 -6.30
N ILE A 64 4.46 -4.84 -6.90
CA ILE A 64 3.58 -6.01 -6.74
C ILE A 64 3.51 -6.42 -5.27
N GLY A 65 4.66 -6.50 -4.59
CA GLY A 65 4.72 -6.84 -3.16
C GLY A 65 3.92 -5.87 -2.29
N ILE A 66 4.05 -4.56 -2.54
CA ILE A 66 3.30 -3.52 -1.83
C ILE A 66 1.79 -3.68 -2.05
N VAL A 67 1.36 -3.88 -3.30
CA VAL A 67 -0.07 -4.03 -3.62
C VAL A 67 -0.66 -5.27 -2.96
N ILE A 68 0.00 -6.43 -3.09
CA ILE A 68 -0.47 -7.67 -2.46
C ILE A 68 -0.49 -7.53 -0.94
N GLY A 69 0.57 -6.96 -0.36
CA GLY A 69 0.63 -6.71 1.08
C GLY A 69 -0.51 -5.81 1.58
N ALA A 70 -0.78 -4.71 0.87
CA ALA A 70 -1.89 -3.81 1.19
C ALA A 70 -3.25 -4.51 1.11
N LEU A 71 -3.48 -5.32 0.07
CA LEU A 71 -4.71 -6.10 -0.07
C LEU A 71 -4.88 -7.11 1.07
N MET A 72 -3.81 -7.81 1.46
CA MET A 72 -3.83 -8.77 2.59
C MET A 72 -4.13 -8.08 3.92
N ILE A 73 -3.58 -6.87 4.15
CA ILE A 73 -3.87 -6.09 5.36
C ILE A 73 -5.33 -5.60 5.37
N LEU A 74 -5.84 -5.12 4.23
CA LEU A 74 -7.23 -4.66 4.13
C LEU A 74 -8.24 -5.80 4.32
N THR A 75 -7.98 -6.98 3.74
CA THR A 75 -8.85 -8.15 3.92
C THR A 75 -8.84 -8.66 5.35
N THR A 76 -7.67 -8.74 5.99
CA THR A 76 -7.59 -9.16 7.40
C THR A 76 -8.30 -8.16 8.32
N PHE A 77 -8.11 -6.86 8.13
CA PHE A 77 -8.76 -5.83 8.93
C PHE A 77 -10.29 -5.84 8.78
N THR A 78 -10.78 -5.96 7.54
CA THR A 78 -12.23 -6.07 7.27
C THR A 78 -12.84 -7.33 7.89
N CYS A 79 -12.17 -8.48 7.79
CA CYS A 79 -12.58 -9.72 8.45
C CYS A 79 -12.68 -9.56 9.98
N VAL A 80 -11.69 -8.93 10.61
CA VAL A 80 -11.69 -8.68 12.07
C VAL A 80 -12.88 -7.80 12.47
N ILE A 81 -13.19 -6.75 11.72
CA ILE A 81 -14.36 -5.88 11.97
C ILE A 81 -15.68 -6.65 11.84
N ILE A 82 -15.80 -7.52 10.83
CA ILE A 82 -17.01 -8.34 10.64
C ILE A 82 -17.19 -9.31 11.83
N ILE A 83 -16.12 -9.97 12.26
CA ILE A 83 -16.15 -10.89 13.41
C ILE A 83 -16.51 -10.14 14.69
N SER A 84 -15.93 -8.97 14.93
CA SER A 84 -16.24 -8.19 16.14
C SER A 84 -17.69 -7.70 16.16
N LYS A 85 -18.25 -7.32 15.01
CA LYS A 85 -19.66 -6.93 14.90
C LYS A 85 -20.62 -8.10 15.10
N ASN A 86 -20.27 -9.30 14.62
CA ASN A 86 -21.05 -10.53 14.85
C ASN A 86 -20.98 -11.06 16.28
N ARG A 87 -19.96 -10.68 17.07
CA ARG A 87 -19.81 -11.06 18.48
C ARG A 87 -20.65 -10.19 19.43
N VAL A 88 -21.22 -9.08 18.96
CA VAL A 88 -22.19 -8.27 19.74
C VAL A 88 -23.49 -9.07 19.85
N THR A 89 -23.59 -9.79 20.96
CA THR A 89 -24.72 -10.66 21.29
C THR A 89 -26.00 -9.82 21.41
N PRO A 90 -27.14 -10.23 20.85
CA PRO A 90 -28.40 -9.55 21.14
C PRO A 90 -28.63 -9.57 22.67
N PRO A 91 -29.15 -8.48 23.27
CA PRO A 91 -29.42 -8.45 24.70
C PRO A 91 -30.33 -9.63 25.05
N ARG A 92 -29.90 -10.46 26.02
CA ARG A 92 -30.70 -11.59 26.49
C ARG A 92 -32.08 -11.06 26.89
N PRO A 93 -33.21 -11.61 26.39
CA PRO A 93 -34.51 -11.20 26.85
C PRO A 93 -34.60 -11.49 28.35
N PHE A 94 -34.99 -10.47 29.13
CA PHE A 94 -35.22 -10.60 30.56
C PHE A 94 -36.24 -11.72 30.81
N ALA A 95 -35.82 -12.79 31.48
CA ALA A 95 -36.72 -13.83 31.95
C ALA A 95 -37.58 -13.25 33.07
N ARG A 96 -38.87 -13.05 32.79
CA ARG A 96 -39.86 -12.59 33.76
C ARG A 96 -40.18 -13.76 34.69
N LEU A 97 -39.93 -13.62 35.99
CA LEU A 97 -40.39 -14.55 37.03
C LEU A 97 -41.91 -14.75 36.87
N GLN A 98 -42.31 -15.96 36.50
CA GLN A 98 -43.70 -16.42 36.66
C GLN A 98 -43.88 -16.65 38.16
N LEU A 99 -44.61 -15.74 38.81
CA LEU A 99 -45.16 -15.97 40.13
C LEU A 99 -46.14 -17.14 39.97
N GLN A 100 -45.71 -18.34 40.32
CA GLN A 100 -46.58 -19.47 40.56
C GLN A 100 -47.50 -19.04 41.70
N TYR A 101 -48.73 -18.64 41.35
CA TYR A 101 -49.80 -18.56 42.33
C TYR A 101 -50.02 -20.01 42.75
N ASP A 102 -49.55 -20.36 43.95
CA ASP A 102 -49.91 -21.62 44.59
C ASP A 102 -51.44 -21.61 44.69
N ASP A 103 -52.06 -22.51 43.95
CA ASP A 103 -53.47 -22.85 44.08
C ASP A 103 -53.70 -23.24 45.55
N ASP A 104 -54.36 -22.36 46.31
CA ASP A 104 -54.88 -22.67 47.63
C ASP A 104 -55.93 -23.80 47.48
N ASP A 105 -55.51 -25.05 47.68
CA ASP A 105 -56.41 -26.18 47.87
C ASP A 105 -57.32 -25.89 49.09
N PRO A 106 -58.67 -25.98 48.97
CA PRO A 106 -59.53 -25.83 50.12
C PRO A 106 -59.41 -27.06 51.03
N LEU A 107 -58.69 -26.89 52.15
CA LEU A 107 -58.61 -27.88 53.21
C LEU A 107 -59.91 -27.89 54.03
N ILE A 108 -60.83 -28.78 53.64
CA ILE A 108 -61.82 -29.53 54.47
C ILE A 108 -62.89 -28.73 55.22
N GLY A 109 -64.15 -29.24 55.17
CA GLY A 109 -65.17 -28.96 56.19
C GLY A 109 -66.59 -29.21 55.73
#